data_AF-A0A410MAI5-F1
#
_entry.id   AF-A0A410MAI5-F1
#
_cell.length_a   1.000
_cell.length_b   1.000
_cell.length_c   1.000
_cell.angle_alpha   90.00
_cell.angle_beta   90.00
_cell.angle_gamma   90.00
#
_symmetry.space_group_name_H-M   'P 1'
#
loop_
_entity.id
_entity.type
_entity.pdbx_description
1 polymer ?
#
loop_
_entity_poly.entity_id
_entity_poly.type
_entity_poly.pdbx_seq_one_letter_code
_entity_poly.pdbx_strand_id
1 'polypeptide(L)'
;MSEYSNLKMGERGAWVSIIAYLLLATAKLIIASFGNSEALRADGLNNTTDVIASVAVLVGLKISRKPPDEDHHYGHFRAETIASLIAAFIMMTVGIEVIIGTVQDIINQRAGEPAMVTAWTALVAAFVMYAVYRYNLNLSKKINSSAIYAAAQDNRSDALVSIGASIGIFGAQFGVFWLDPLAGLVVGLIICKTAWDIFKTATHSLTDGFDEGEIEHIRETIAAHPGVWSVKDVKARMQGNQTLVEATIHVNPDITIQQGHDITDEVEELLEKEQNIGYAHLHIEPYEK
;
A
#
# COMPACT_ATOMS: atom_id res chain seq x y z
N MET A 1 -3.55 18.06 -20.80
CA MET A 1 -3.04 16.72 -21.15
C MET A 1 -4.23 15.77 -21.12
N SER A 2 -4.39 14.89 -22.10
CA SER A 2 -5.44 13.85 -22.06
C SER A 2 -5.20 12.93 -20.86
N GLU A 3 -6.27 12.50 -20.19
CA GLU A 3 -6.24 11.59 -19.04
C GLU A 3 -5.46 10.29 -19.34
N TYR A 4 -5.58 9.77 -20.58
CA TYR A 4 -4.78 8.65 -21.07
C TYR A 4 -3.27 8.92 -21.09
N SER A 5 -2.84 10.16 -21.32
CA SER A 5 -1.43 10.56 -21.27
C SER A 5 -0.92 10.57 -19.83
N ASN A 6 -1.76 10.96 -18.87
CA ASN A 6 -1.40 10.97 -17.45
C ASN A 6 -1.26 9.53 -16.91
N LEU A 7 -2.15 8.62 -17.30
CA LEU A 7 -2.08 7.21 -16.94
C LEU A 7 -0.79 6.54 -17.45
N LYS A 8 -0.46 6.71 -18.74
CA LYS A 8 0.80 6.20 -19.32
C LYS A 8 2.04 6.78 -18.63
N MET A 9 1.98 8.04 -18.20
CA MET A 9 3.06 8.67 -17.46
C MET A 9 3.19 8.06 -16.05
N GLY A 10 2.08 7.80 -15.36
CA GLY A 10 2.06 7.12 -14.06
C GLY A 10 2.65 5.71 -14.14
N GLU A 11 2.24 4.91 -15.12
CA GLU A 11 2.79 3.56 -15.35
C GLU A 11 4.31 3.59 -15.52
N ARG A 12 4.85 4.57 -16.25
CA ARG A 12 6.31 4.73 -16.40
C ARG A 12 7.00 4.98 -15.06
N GLY A 13 6.42 5.83 -14.19
CA GLY A 13 6.97 6.08 -12.85
C GLY A 13 7.01 4.84 -11.98
N ALA A 14 5.95 4.03 -12.01
CA ALA A 14 5.90 2.75 -11.30
C ALA A 14 6.95 1.75 -11.84
N TRP A 15 7.10 1.64 -13.17
CA TRP A 15 8.12 0.79 -13.78
C TRP A 15 9.55 1.22 -13.44
N VAL A 16 9.82 2.52 -13.35
CA VAL A 16 11.13 3.02 -12.92
C VAL A 16 11.46 2.54 -11.50
N SER A 17 10.51 2.61 -10.56
CA SER A 17 10.68 2.06 -9.21
C SER A 17 10.94 0.55 -9.23
N ILE A 18 10.11 -0.23 -9.92
CA ILE A 18 10.24 -1.70 -9.96
C ILE A 18 11.60 -2.13 -10.56
N ILE A 19 12.04 -1.49 -11.64
CA ILE A 19 13.33 -1.79 -12.26
C ILE A 19 14.48 -1.41 -11.33
N ALA A 20 14.40 -0.25 -10.66
CA ALA A 20 15.40 0.16 -9.70
C ALA A 20 15.49 -0.83 -8.53
N TYR A 21 14.35 -1.24 -7.96
CA TYR A 21 14.32 -2.25 -6.90
C TYR A 21 14.93 -3.58 -7.33
N LEU A 22 14.57 -4.09 -8.50
CA LEU A 22 15.11 -5.36 -9.01
C LEU A 22 16.64 -5.30 -9.18
N LEU A 23 17.15 -4.22 -9.78
CA LEU A 23 18.59 -4.04 -10.00
C LEU A 23 19.34 -3.88 -8.67
N LEU A 24 18.83 -3.05 -7.76
CA LEU A 24 19.44 -2.81 -6.46
C LEU A 24 19.40 -4.04 -5.57
N ALA A 25 18.26 -4.75 -5.48
CA ALA A 25 18.14 -5.99 -4.74
C ALA A 25 19.18 -7.02 -5.21
N THR A 26 19.27 -7.24 -6.53
CA THR A 26 20.24 -8.18 -7.11
C THR A 26 21.68 -7.77 -6.77
N ALA A 27 22.04 -6.51 -6.96
CA ALA A 27 23.39 -6.01 -6.67
C ALA A 27 23.74 -6.11 -5.18
N LYS A 28 22.83 -5.67 -4.29
CA LYS A 28 23.01 -5.71 -2.83
C LYS A 28 23.22 -7.13 -2.34
N LEU A 29 22.36 -8.08 -2.74
CA LEU A 29 22.46 -9.47 -2.29
C LEU A 29 23.74 -10.16 -2.77
N ILE A 30 24.14 -9.93 -4.01
CA ILE A 30 25.41 -10.45 -4.54
C ILE A 30 26.58 -9.88 -3.74
N ILE A 31 26.65 -8.55 -3.59
CA ILE A 31 27.78 -7.89 -2.90
C ILE A 31 27.79 -8.21 -1.40
N ALA A 32 26.63 -8.34 -0.76
CA ALA A 32 26.51 -8.73 0.64
C ALA A 32 27.07 -10.14 0.90
N SER A 33 26.83 -11.09 -0.02
CA SER A 33 27.31 -12.47 0.14
C SER A 33 28.83 -12.61 0.08
N PHE A 34 29.51 -11.83 -0.77
CA PHE A 34 30.98 -11.80 -0.80
C PHE A 34 31.59 -10.87 0.26
N GLY A 35 30.85 -9.82 0.64
CA GLY A 35 31.31 -8.80 1.57
C GLY A 35 30.97 -9.04 3.03
N ASN A 36 30.25 -10.13 3.35
CA ASN A 36 29.82 -10.51 4.71
C ASN A 36 29.17 -9.36 5.50
N SER A 37 28.22 -8.64 4.89
CA SER A 37 27.45 -7.58 5.56
C SER A 37 26.00 -8.01 5.76
N GLU A 38 25.56 -8.03 7.02
CA GLU A 38 24.19 -8.33 7.39
C GLU A 38 23.26 -7.15 7.08
N ALA A 39 23.72 -5.91 7.27
CA ALA A 39 22.93 -4.73 6.96
C ALA A 39 22.62 -4.64 5.46
N LEU A 40 23.62 -4.88 4.60
CA LEU A 40 23.42 -4.86 3.15
C LEU A 40 22.54 -6.03 2.68
N ARG A 41 22.67 -7.20 3.30
CA ARG A 41 21.80 -8.36 3.01
C ARG A 41 20.35 -8.04 3.36
N ALA A 42 20.10 -7.50 4.55
CA ALA A 42 18.76 -7.10 5.01
C ALA A 42 18.14 -6.03 4.10
N ASP A 43 18.90 -5.00 3.72
CA ASP A 43 18.49 -3.94 2.79
C ASP A 43 18.20 -4.49 1.38
N GLY A 44 18.99 -5.47 0.91
CA GLY A 44 18.71 -6.18 -0.35
C GLY A 44 17.45 -7.04 -0.29
N LEU A 45 17.19 -7.70 0.84
CA LEU A 45 15.96 -8.47 1.06
C LEU A 45 14.74 -7.56 1.18
N ASN A 46 14.86 -6.37 1.79
CA ASN A 46 13.81 -5.35 1.81
C ASN A 46 13.39 -4.96 0.37
N ASN A 47 14.35 -4.62 -0.50
CA ASN A 47 14.01 -4.33 -1.89
C ASN A 47 13.48 -5.54 -2.68
N THR A 48 13.88 -6.76 -2.30
CA THR A 48 13.31 -7.98 -2.88
C THR A 48 11.83 -8.12 -2.49
N THR A 49 11.50 -7.85 -1.22
CA THR A 49 10.12 -7.86 -0.74
C THR A 49 9.25 -6.81 -1.43
N ASP A 50 9.79 -5.63 -1.73
CA ASP A 50 9.07 -4.57 -2.47
C ASP A 50 8.73 -5.02 -3.90
N VAL A 51 9.65 -5.74 -4.58
CA VAL A 51 9.39 -6.32 -5.90
C VAL A 51 8.30 -7.40 -5.81
N ILE A 52 8.36 -8.28 -4.81
CA ILE A 52 7.35 -9.33 -4.61
C ILE A 52 5.98 -8.70 -4.36
N ALA A 53 5.89 -7.70 -3.49
CA ALA A 53 4.64 -6.98 -3.22
C ALA A 53 4.10 -6.31 -4.48
N SER A 54 4.96 -5.63 -5.25
CA SER A 54 4.59 -5.00 -6.51
C SER A 54 4.05 -6.02 -7.53
N VAL A 55 4.71 -7.17 -7.68
CA VAL A 55 4.27 -8.24 -8.58
C VAL A 55 2.95 -8.85 -8.13
N ALA A 56 2.79 -9.10 -6.83
CA ALA A 56 1.54 -9.61 -6.27
C ALA A 56 0.38 -8.64 -6.55
N VAL A 57 0.57 -7.35 -6.29
CA VAL A 57 -0.42 -6.30 -6.60
C VAL A 57 -0.74 -6.27 -8.09
N LEU A 58 0.25 -6.33 -8.98
CA LEU A 58 0.02 -6.37 -10.44
C LEU A 58 -0.80 -7.58 -10.88
N VAL A 59 -0.54 -8.76 -10.29
CA VAL A 59 -1.33 -9.97 -10.54
C VAL A 59 -2.75 -9.82 -10.00
N GLY A 60 -2.89 -9.31 -8.77
CA GLY A 60 -4.18 -9.04 -8.14
C GLY A 60 -5.03 -8.07 -8.96
N LEU A 61 -4.43 -6.97 -9.43
CA LEU A 61 -5.06 -5.99 -10.33
C LEU A 61 -5.46 -6.59 -11.68
N LYS A 62 -4.64 -7.48 -12.24
CA LYS A 62 -4.98 -8.16 -13.49
C LYS A 62 -6.19 -9.09 -13.32
N ILE A 63 -6.32 -9.74 -12.17
CA ILE A 63 -7.46 -10.59 -11.84
C ILE A 63 -8.70 -9.73 -11.51
N SER A 64 -8.54 -8.64 -10.75
CA SER A 64 -9.65 -7.78 -10.33
C SER A 64 -10.37 -7.09 -11.50
N ARG A 65 -9.65 -6.87 -12.61
CA ARG A 65 -10.21 -6.35 -13.87
C ARG A 65 -11.13 -7.31 -14.61
N LYS A 66 -11.27 -8.56 -14.17
CA LYS A 66 -12.24 -9.49 -14.78
C LYS A 66 -13.66 -9.03 -14.43
N PRO A 67 -14.57 -8.94 -15.43
CA PRO A 67 -15.96 -8.61 -15.17
C PRO A 67 -16.65 -9.70 -14.32
N PRO A 68 -17.83 -9.41 -13.75
CA PRO A 68 -18.66 -10.41 -13.10
C PRO A 68 -18.92 -11.65 -13.96
N ASP A 69 -18.99 -12.81 -13.31
CA ASP A 69 -19.30 -14.11 -13.91
C ASP A 69 -20.31 -14.88 -13.04
N GLU A 70 -20.66 -16.11 -13.44
CA GLU A 70 -21.72 -16.93 -12.83
C GLU A 70 -21.49 -17.22 -11.33
N ASP A 71 -20.23 -17.29 -10.88
CA ASP A 71 -19.88 -17.53 -9.48
C ASP A 71 -19.38 -16.28 -8.74
N HIS A 72 -19.13 -15.16 -9.45
CA HIS A 72 -18.73 -13.87 -8.89
C HIS A 72 -19.60 -12.72 -9.42
N HIS A 73 -20.84 -12.64 -8.94
CA HIS A 73 -21.85 -11.64 -9.35
C HIS A 73 -21.42 -10.19 -9.11
N TYR A 74 -20.57 -9.94 -8.11
CA TYR A 74 -20.00 -8.60 -7.81
C TYR A 74 -18.61 -8.39 -8.43
N GLY A 75 -18.15 -9.30 -9.29
CA GLY A 75 -16.83 -9.25 -9.92
C GLY A 75 -15.68 -9.67 -9.02
N HIS A 76 -14.46 -9.48 -9.53
CA HIS A 76 -13.23 -10.04 -8.95
C HIS A 76 -12.42 -9.05 -8.11
N PHE A 77 -13.00 -7.92 -7.72
CA PHE A 77 -12.29 -6.80 -7.09
C PHE A 77 -11.49 -7.19 -5.83
N ARG A 78 -11.96 -8.17 -5.04
CA ARG A 78 -11.26 -8.65 -3.84
C ARG A 78 -9.92 -9.36 -4.14
N ALA A 79 -9.66 -9.76 -5.38
CA ALA A 79 -8.40 -10.40 -5.76
C ALA A 79 -7.18 -9.53 -5.49
N GLU A 80 -7.31 -8.21 -5.56
CA GLU A 80 -6.25 -7.25 -5.21
C GLU A 80 -5.90 -7.31 -3.72
N THR A 81 -6.90 -7.29 -2.84
CA THR A 81 -6.72 -7.38 -1.39
C THR A 81 -6.13 -8.73 -0.99
N ILE A 82 -6.57 -9.82 -1.63
CA ILE A 82 -6.03 -11.17 -1.41
C ILE A 82 -4.56 -11.23 -1.83
N ALA A 83 -4.20 -10.67 -2.98
CA ALA A 83 -2.81 -10.65 -3.43
C ALA A 83 -1.91 -9.85 -2.48
N SER A 84 -2.39 -8.72 -1.98
CA SER A 84 -1.71 -7.90 -0.98
C SER A 84 -1.49 -8.65 0.34
N LEU A 85 -2.49 -9.44 0.76
CA LEU A 85 -2.39 -10.30 1.94
C LEU A 85 -1.33 -11.40 1.76
N ILE A 86 -1.28 -12.06 0.59
CA ILE A 86 -0.26 -13.06 0.26
C ILE A 86 1.14 -12.43 0.28
N ALA A 87 1.29 -11.24 -0.33
CA ALA A 87 2.55 -10.50 -0.27
C ALA A 87 2.97 -10.24 1.17
N ALA A 88 2.06 -9.77 2.03
CA ALA A 88 2.34 -9.51 3.44
C ALA A 88 2.89 -10.75 4.17
N PHE A 89 2.34 -11.95 3.90
CA PHE A 89 2.88 -13.19 4.46
C PHE A 89 4.30 -13.51 3.99
N ILE A 90 4.57 -13.35 2.69
CA ILE A 90 5.92 -13.57 2.15
C ILE A 90 6.90 -12.57 2.77
N MET A 91 6.54 -11.29 2.84
CA MET A 91 7.37 -10.25 3.43
C MET A 91 7.62 -10.48 4.91
N MET A 92 6.60 -10.90 5.68
CA MET A 92 6.76 -11.24 7.08
C MET A 92 7.74 -12.40 7.26
N THR A 93 7.66 -13.43 6.40
CA THR A 93 8.58 -14.57 6.44
C THR A 93 10.03 -14.14 6.20
N VAL A 94 10.26 -13.30 5.18
CA VAL A 94 11.59 -12.74 4.88
C VAL A 94 12.09 -11.86 6.02
N GLY A 95 11.24 -11.00 6.59
CA GLY A 95 11.61 -10.14 7.72
C GLY A 95 12.01 -10.95 8.97
N ILE A 96 11.27 -12.02 9.28
CA ILE A 96 11.62 -12.94 10.38
C ILE A 96 12.94 -13.66 10.09
N GLU A 97 13.17 -14.12 8.85
CA GLU A 97 14.43 -14.75 8.45
C GLU A 97 15.62 -13.80 8.64
N VAL A 98 15.49 -12.54 8.24
CA VAL A 98 16.49 -11.49 8.48
C VAL A 98 16.78 -11.34 9.96
N ILE A 99 15.75 -11.17 10.79
CA ILE A 99 15.90 -10.99 12.24
C ILE A 99 16.61 -12.20 12.86
N ILE A 100 16.18 -13.42 12.54
CA ILE A 100 16.78 -14.65 13.07
C ILE A 100 18.25 -14.75 12.64
N GLY A 101 18.54 -14.56 11.35
CA GLY A 101 19.91 -14.63 10.83
C GLY A 101 20.82 -13.63 11.51
N THR A 102 20.39 -12.37 11.59
CA THR A 102 21.16 -11.31 12.24
C THR A 102 21.36 -11.54 13.74
N VAL A 103 20.35 -12.01 14.47
CA VAL A 103 20.49 -12.36 15.89
C VAL A 103 21.46 -13.54 16.10
N GLN A 104 21.39 -14.56 15.25
CA GLN A 104 22.32 -15.68 15.28
C GLN A 104 23.76 -15.22 15.03
N ASP A 105 23.99 -14.29 14.11
CA ASP A 105 25.33 -13.77 13.83
C ASP A 105 25.89 -12.92 14.98
N ILE A 106 25.02 -12.15 15.67
CA ILE A 106 25.38 -11.44 16.90
C ILE A 106 25.79 -12.44 18.00
N ILE A 107 24.97 -13.47 18.24
CA ILE A 107 25.21 -14.47 19.30
C ILE A 107 26.47 -15.29 19.03
N ASN A 108 26.65 -15.74 17.79
CA ASN A 108 27.79 -16.57 17.39
C ASN A 108 29.09 -15.78 17.21
N GLN A 109 29.08 -14.47 17.47
CA GLN A 109 30.21 -13.55 17.23
C GLN A 109 30.76 -13.67 15.80
N ARG A 110 29.87 -13.92 14.84
CA ARG A 110 30.22 -13.97 13.41
C ARG A 110 30.28 -12.58 12.77
N ALA A 111 30.17 -11.53 13.59
CA ALA A 111 30.41 -10.15 13.20
C ALA A 111 31.88 -9.96 12.82
N GLY A 112 32.22 -10.39 11.61
CA GLY A 112 33.47 -10.05 10.95
C GLY A 112 33.44 -8.62 10.46
N GLU A 113 34.60 -8.11 10.07
CA GLU A 113 34.70 -6.82 9.41
C GLU A 113 34.03 -6.90 8.02
N PRO A 114 32.91 -6.20 7.78
CA PRO A 114 32.25 -6.26 6.48
C PRO A 114 33.12 -5.55 5.44
N ALA A 115 33.23 -6.09 4.23
CA ALA A 115 34.08 -5.49 3.20
C ALA A 115 33.59 -4.07 2.84
N MET A 116 34.50 -3.10 2.72
CA MET A 116 34.17 -1.69 2.45
C MET A 116 33.32 -1.48 1.19
N VAL A 117 33.38 -2.40 0.21
CA VAL A 117 32.51 -2.40 -0.97
C VAL A 117 31.02 -2.46 -0.59
N THR A 118 30.66 -3.09 0.53
CA THR A 118 29.27 -3.20 1.01
C THR A 118 28.73 -1.84 1.46
N ALA A 119 29.53 -1.04 2.17
CA ALA A 119 29.16 0.31 2.63
C ALA A 119 28.90 1.24 1.45
N TRP A 120 29.80 1.23 0.45
CA TRP A 120 29.66 2.01 -0.77
C TRP A 120 28.44 1.56 -1.59
N THR A 121 28.16 0.26 -1.61
CA THR A 121 26.98 -0.28 -2.31
C THR A 121 25.69 0.24 -1.68
N ALA A 122 25.57 0.18 -0.34
CA ALA A 122 24.44 0.74 0.39
C ALA A 122 24.29 2.25 0.12
N LEU A 123 25.39 3.00 0.11
CA LEU A 123 25.39 4.44 -0.14
C LEU A 123 24.96 4.79 -1.59
N VAL A 124 25.46 4.04 -2.58
CA VAL A 124 25.04 4.20 -3.98
C VAL A 124 23.56 3.85 -4.13
N ALA A 125 23.09 2.78 -3.49
CA ALA A 125 21.68 2.41 -3.51
C ALA A 125 20.79 3.50 -2.90
N ALA A 126 21.19 4.09 -1.77
CA ALA A 126 20.51 5.23 -1.18
C ALA A 126 20.40 6.41 -2.15
N PHE A 127 21.49 6.73 -2.87
CA PHE A 127 21.49 7.81 -3.86
C PHE A 127 20.56 7.50 -5.03
N VAL A 128 20.59 6.27 -5.55
CA VAL A 128 19.70 5.83 -6.63
C VAL A 128 18.24 5.93 -6.19
N MET A 129 17.89 5.39 -5.02
CA MET A 129 16.51 5.46 -4.51
C MET A 129 16.06 6.88 -4.23
N TYR A 130 16.95 7.75 -3.73
CA TYR A 130 16.64 9.16 -3.58
C TYR A 130 16.39 9.84 -4.94
N ALA A 131 17.16 9.53 -5.98
CA ALA A 131 16.94 10.05 -7.33
C ALA A 131 15.59 9.58 -7.90
N VAL A 132 15.25 8.30 -7.73
CA VAL A 132 13.95 7.73 -8.13
C VAL A 132 12.81 8.38 -7.36
N TYR A 133 12.96 8.60 -6.05
CA TYR A 133 12.03 9.37 -5.23
C TYR A 133 11.77 10.76 -5.82
N ARG A 134 12.82 11.52 -6.12
CA ARG A 134 12.68 12.88 -6.66
C ARG A 134 11.96 12.86 -8.01
N TYR A 135 12.30 11.90 -8.87
CA TYR A 135 11.61 11.72 -10.14
C TYR A 135 10.11 11.44 -9.95
N ASN A 136 9.74 10.45 -9.13
CA ASN A 136 8.34 10.09 -8.90
C ASN A 136 7.57 11.17 -8.13
N LEU A 137 8.21 11.91 -7.21
CA LEU A 137 7.58 13.04 -6.53
C LEU A 137 7.26 14.19 -7.49
N ASN A 138 8.18 14.50 -8.42
CA ASN A 138 7.92 15.51 -9.44
C ASN A 138 6.83 15.05 -10.41
N LEU A 139 6.84 13.76 -10.77
CA LEU A 139 5.84 13.17 -11.63
C LEU A 139 4.45 13.18 -10.99
N SER A 140 4.33 12.76 -9.73
CA SER A 140 3.05 12.70 -9.00
C SER A 140 2.38 14.07 -8.93
N LYS A 141 3.16 15.13 -8.66
CA LYS A 141 2.67 16.53 -8.69
C LYS A 141 2.23 16.98 -10.08
N LYS A 142 2.90 16.51 -11.14
CA LYS A 142 2.59 16.89 -12.53
C LYS A 142 1.29 16.24 -13.03
N ILE A 143 1.02 15.01 -12.61
CA ILE A 143 -0.17 14.25 -13.05
C ILE A 143 -1.27 14.18 -11.96
N ASN A 144 -1.06 14.84 -10.82
CA ASN A 144 -1.92 14.81 -9.63
C ASN A 144 -2.33 13.39 -9.20
N SER A 145 -1.36 12.48 -9.10
CA SER A 145 -1.61 11.06 -8.78
C SER A 145 -1.16 10.72 -7.36
N SER A 146 -2.14 10.35 -6.51
CA SER A 146 -1.91 9.82 -5.16
C SER A 146 -1.12 8.51 -5.19
N ALA A 147 -1.38 7.63 -6.16
CA ALA A 147 -0.67 6.36 -6.32
C ALA A 147 0.83 6.55 -6.58
N ILE A 148 1.21 7.45 -7.49
CA ILE A 148 2.63 7.75 -7.75
C ILE A 148 3.26 8.52 -6.58
N TYR A 149 2.48 9.33 -5.85
CA TYR A 149 2.96 9.96 -4.63
C TYR A 149 3.29 8.94 -3.54
N ALA A 150 2.43 7.93 -3.34
CA ALA A 150 2.68 6.83 -2.41
C ALA A 150 3.95 6.06 -2.79
N ALA A 151 4.07 5.66 -4.06
CA ALA A 151 5.29 5.00 -4.57
C ALA A 151 6.55 5.87 -4.39
N ALA A 152 6.43 7.20 -4.48
CA ALA A 152 7.53 8.10 -4.18
C ALA A 152 7.92 8.06 -2.68
N GLN A 153 6.96 8.01 -1.77
CA GLN A 153 7.27 7.89 -0.34
C GLN A 153 7.93 6.55 -0.01
N ASP A 154 7.53 5.46 -0.65
CA ASP A 154 8.19 4.16 -0.50
C ASP A 154 9.65 4.24 -0.94
N ASN A 155 9.91 4.80 -2.14
CA ASN A 155 11.28 5.05 -2.61
C ASN A 155 12.12 5.88 -1.63
N ARG A 156 11.48 6.83 -0.92
CA ARG A 156 12.16 7.66 0.09
C ARG A 156 12.49 6.85 1.34
N SER A 157 11.56 6.02 1.81
CA SER A 157 11.78 5.13 2.95
C SER A 157 12.94 4.18 2.67
N ASP A 158 13.03 3.61 1.46
CA ASP A 158 14.14 2.73 1.09
C ASP A 158 15.47 3.46 0.99
N ALA A 159 15.47 4.70 0.50
CA ALA A 159 16.68 5.52 0.54
C ALA A 159 17.18 5.71 1.99
N LEU A 160 16.27 5.91 2.95
CA LEU A 160 16.62 6.03 4.37
C LEU A 160 17.10 4.71 4.97
N VAL A 161 16.48 3.59 4.60
CA VAL A 161 16.92 2.23 4.99
C VAL A 161 18.34 1.97 4.50
N SER A 162 18.63 2.25 3.23
CA SER A 162 19.98 2.10 2.65
C SER A 162 21.00 3.06 3.28
N ILE A 163 20.62 4.29 3.66
CA ILE A 163 21.48 5.20 4.44
C ILE A 163 21.80 4.60 5.80
N GLY A 164 20.78 4.10 6.52
CA GLY A 164 20.96 3.46 7.82
C GLY A 164 21.89 2.25 7.75
N ALA A 165 21.70 1.39 6.74
CA ALA A 165 22.59 0.26 6.47
C ALA A 165 24.03 0.72 6.20
N SER A 166 24.22 1.73 5.34
CA SER A 166 25.55 2.28 5.04
C SER A 166 26.25 2.81 6.29
N ILE A 167 25.53 3.54 7.16
CA ILE A 167 26.06 4.04 8.44
C ILE A 167 26.47 2.88 9.35
N GLY A 168 25.65 1.83 9.45
CA GLY A 168 25.95 0.63 10.23
C GLY A 168 27.24 -0.06 9.76
N ILE A 169 27.39 -0.21 8.44
CA ILE A 169 28.57 -0.83 7.84
C ILE A 169 29.83 0.02 8.03
N PHE A 170 29.75 1.34 7.79
CA PHE A 170 30.89 2.24 8.04
C PHE A 170 31.29 2.21 9.51
N GLY A 171 30.31 2.19 10.43
CA GLY A 171 30.58 2.06 11.86
C GLY A 171 31.32 0.77 12.22
N ALA A 172 30.94 -0.35 11.60
CA ALA A 172 31.64 -1.64 11.77
C ALA A 172 33.10 -1.58 11.28
N GLN A 173 33.37 -0.86 10.19
CA GLN A 173 34.72 -0.63 9.66
C GLN A 173 35.62 0.19 10.60
N PHE A 174 35.07 1.07 11.43
CA PHE A 174 35.84 1.82 12.44
C PHE A 174 36.06 1.05 13.76
N GLY A 175 35.85 -0.28 13.75
CA GLY A 175 36.10 -1.16 14.89
C GLY A 175 34.87 -1.42 15.78
N VAL A 176 33.69 -0.94 15.39
CA VAL A 176 32.43 -1.17 16.11
C VAL A 176 31.61 -2.27 15.41
N PHE A 177 32.16 -3.48 15.38
CA PHE A 177 31.66 -4.60 14.54
C PHE A 177 30.19 -4.97 14.75
N TRP A 178 29.59 -4.67 15.91
CA TRP A 178 28.18 -4.95 16.19
C TRP A 178 27.20 -4.00 15.48
N LEU A 179 27.67 -2.89 14.90
CA LEU A 179 26.80 -1.92 14.21
C LEU A 179 26.21 -2.43 12.89
N ASP A 180 26.93 -3.25 12.13
CA ASP A 180 26.40 -3.85 10.90
C ASP A 180 25.26 -4.83 11.19
N PRO A 181 25.43 -5.81 12.10
CA PRO A 181 24.30 -6.63 12.55
C PRO A 181 23.17 -5.82 13.19
N LEU A 182 23.46 -4.78 13.98
CA LEU A 182 22.39 -3.93 14.53
C LEU A 182 21.57 -3.27 13.41
N ALA A 183 22.24 -2.73 12.39
CA ALA A 183 21.56 -2.13 11.26
C ALA A 183 20.71 -3.17 10.51
N GLY A 184 21.24 -4.37 10.26
CA GLY A 184 20.48 -5.49 9.70
C GLY A 184 19.22 -5.84 10.51
N LEU A 185 19.34 -5.84 11.84
CA LEU A 185 18.21 -6.11 12.74
C LEU A 185 17.14 -5.02 12.64
N VAL A 186 17.55 -3.76 12.61
CA VAL A 186 16.63 -2.62 12.43
C VAL A 186 15.92 -2.71 11.08
N VAL A 187 16.63 -3.05 10.01
CA VAL A 187 16.00 -3.26 8.69
C VAL A 187 15.03 -4.44 8.72
N GLY A 188 15.37 -5.56 9.34
CA GLY A 188 14.47 -6.69 9.53
C GLY A 188 13.18 -6.32 10.26
N LEU A 189 13.29 -5.50 11.32
CA LEU A 189 12.12 -4.97 12.04
C LEU A 189 11.26 -4.05 11.17
N ILE A 190 11.87 -3.23 10.32
CA ILE A 190 11.16 -2.39 9.35
C ILE A 190 10.38 -3.27 8.36
N ILE A 191 10.99 -4.33 7.81
CA ILE A 191 10.30 -5.27 6.91
C ILE A 191 9.08 -5.89 7.61
N CYS A 192 9.25 -6.41 8.83
CA CYS A 192 8.15 -6.99 9.60
C CYS A 192 7.04 -5.98 9.91
N LYS A 193 7.39 -4.72 10.23
CA LYS A 193 6.43 -3.66 10.50
C LYS A 193 5.61 -3.33 9.24
N THR A 194 6.27 -3.18 8.10
CA THR A 194 5.60 -2.94 6.81
C THR A 194 4.68 -4.10 6.45
N ALA A 195 5.16 -5.34 6.59
CA ALA A 195 4.35 -6.54 6.36
C ALA A 195 3.12 -6.59 7.27
N TRP A 196 3.25 -6.24 8.55
CA TRP A 196 2.14 -6.18 9.49
C TRP A 196 1.12 -5.11 9.15
N ASP A 197 1.56 -3.93 8.70
CA ASP A 197 0.65 -2.84 8.33
C ASP A 197 -0.15 -3.20 7.06
N ILE A 198 0.48 -3.84 6.09
CA ILE A 198 -0.21 -4.37 4.90
C ILE A 198 -1.19 -5.47 5.29
N PHE A 199 -0.77 -6.41 6.15
CA PHE A 199 -1.64 -7.46 6.67
C PHE A 199 -2.87 -6.87 7.37
N LYS A 200 -2.67 -5.95 8.31
CA LYS A 200 -3.75 -5.29 9.07
C LYS A 200 -4.74 -4.61 8.11
N THR A 201 -4.23 -3.85 7.14
CA THR A 201 -5.06 -3.13 6.17
C THR A 201 -5.85 -4.10 5.28
N ALA A 202 -5.19 -5.13 4.77
CA ALA A 202 -5.83 -6.14 3.93
C ALA A 202 -6.90 -6.94 4.69
N THR A 203 -6.62 -7.37 5.93
CA THR A 203 -7.59 -8.08 6.77
C THR A 203 -8.76 -7.18 7.17
N HIS A 204 -8.51 -5.91 7.52
CA HIS A 204 -9.57 -4.93 7.79
C HIS A 204 -10.51 -4.79 6.59
N SER A 205 -9.96 -4.61 5.38
CA SER A 205 -10.76 -4.54 4.15
C SER A 205 -11.50 -5.85 3.85
N LEU A 206 -10.88 -7.02 4.03
CA LEU A 206 -11.52 -8.33 3.79
C LEU A 206 -12.67 -8.64 4.76
N THR A 207 -12.62 -8.05 5.96
CA THR A 207 -13.65 -8.18 6.99
C THR A 207 -14.70 -7.06 6.92
N ASP A 208 -14.77 -6.36 5.78
CA ASP A 208 -15.69 -5.24 5.50
C ASP A 208 -15.53 -4.05 6.47
N GLY A 209 -14.36 -3.90 7.10
CA GLY A 209 -14.05 -2.74 7.92
C GLY A 209 -13.86 -1.50 7.06
N PHE A 210 -14.38 -0.36 7.54
CA PHE A 210 -14.34 0.94 6.87
C PHE A 210 -14.07 2.06 7.89
N ASP A 211 -13.57 3.21 7.43
CA ASP A 211 -13.24 4.33 8.31
C ASP A 211 -14.50 5.01 8.88
N GLU A 212 -14.55 5.18 10.20
CA GLU A 212 -15.73 5.76 10.88
C GLU A 212 -15.96 7.23 10.50
N GLY A 213 -14.90 8.00 10.26
CA GLY A 213 -14.99 9.39 9.84
C GLY A 213 -15.56 9.52 8.43
N GLU A 214 -15.14 8.65 7.51
CA GLU A 214 -15.70 8.58 6.17
C GLU A 214 -17.18 8.14 6.18
N ILE A 215 -17.58 7.21 7.06
CA ILE A 215 -19.01 6.84 7.24
C ILE A 215 -19.83 8.05 7.68
N GLU A 216 -19.34 8.84 8.63
CA GLU A 216 -20.05 10.03 9.09
C GLU A 216 -20.15 11.07 7.98
N HIS A 217 -19.08 11.24 7.20
CA HIS A 217 -19.11 12.15 6.06
C HIS A 217 -20.11 11.71 4.98
N ILE A 218 -20.22 10.40 4.69
CA ILE A 218 -21.26 9.85 3.82
C ILE A 218 -22.66 10.13 4.39
N ARG A 219 -22.85 9.92 5.70
CA ARG A 219 -24.12 10.20 6.39
C ARG A 219 -24.51 11.67 6.26
N GLU A 220 -23.58 12.59 6.44
CA GLU A 220 -23.80 14.04 6.30
C GLU A 220 -24.23 14.40 4.87
N THR A 221 -23.56 13.86 3.86
CA THR A 221 -23.91 14.08 2.44
C THR A 221 -25.32 13.57 2.15
N ILE A 222 -25.68 12.36 2.60
CA ILE A 222 -27.04 11.81 2.43
C ILE A 222 -28.08 12.69 3.15
N ALA A 223 -27.78 13.12 4.38
CA ALA A 223 -28.69 13.94 5.19
C ALA A 223 -28.88 15.36 4.65
N ALA A 224 -27.97 15.86 3.82
CA ALA A 224 -28.10 17.16 3.18
C ALA A 224 -29.20 17.20 2.10
N HIS A 225 -29.65 16.03 1.62
CA HIS A 225 -30.68 15.96 0.59
C HIS A 225 -32.06 16.35 1.14
N PRO A 226 -32.80 17.31 0.52
CA PRO A 226 -34.08 17.80 1.05
C PRO A 226 -35.17 16.74 1.19
N GLY A 227 -35.13 15.69 0.37
CA GLY A 227 -36.07 14.57 0.41
C GLY A 227 -35.82 13.59 1.56
N VAL A 228 -34.66 13.65 2.21
CA VAL A 228 -34.26 12.77 3.31
C VAL A 228 -34.58 13.45 4.63
N TRP A 229 -35.48 12.86 5.42
CA TRP A 229 -35.87 13.40 6.73
C TRP A 229 -34.94 12.95 7.86
N SER A 230 -34.44 11.71 7.77
CA SER A 230 -33.38 11.20 8.65
C SER A 230 -32.65 10.03 8.02
N VAL A 231 -31.40 9.83 8.44
CA VAL A 231 -30.58 8.68 8.04
C VAL A 231 -30.53 7.69 9.19
N LYS A 232 -31.12 6.50 9.01
CA LYS A 232 -31.23 5.48 10.07
C LYS A 232 -29.93 4.69 10.23
N ASP A 233 -29.36 4.26 9.11
CA ASP A 233 -28.18 3.41 9.09
C ASP A 233 -27.36 3.71 7.84
N VAL A 234 -26.03 3.67 7.97
CA VAL A 234 -25.08 3.79 6.87
C VAL A 234 -23.99 2.76 7.11
N LYS A 235 -23.81 1.89 6.14
CA LYS A 235 -22.74 0.91 6.09
C LYS A 235 -21.94 1.15 4.83
N ALA A 236 -20.63 1.07 4.93
CA ALA A 236 -19.73 1.16 3.80
C ALA A 236 -18.72 0.03 3.88
N ARG A 237 -18.27 -0.46 2.72
CA ARG A 237 -17.18 -1.42 2.62
C ARG A 237 -16.33 -1.14 1.39
N MET A 238 -15.07 -1.55 1.46
CA MET A 238 -14.16 -1.50 0.32
C MET A 238 -14.21 -2.81 -0.46
N GLN A 239 -14.36 -2.73 -1.78
CA GLN A 239 -14.18 -3.85 -2.68
C GLN A 239 -13.12 -3.49 -3.73
N GLY A 240 -11.89 -3.97 -3.52
CA GLY A 240 -10.73 -3.48 -4.29
C GLY A 240 -10.52 -1.99 -4.04
N ASN A 241 -10.61 -1.18 -5.09
CA ASN A 241 -10.51 0.28 -5.01
C ASN A 241 -11.87 1.02 -5.05
N GLN A 242 -12.98 0.30 -4.95
CA GLN A 242 -14.32 0.88 -4.97
C GLN A 242 -14.96 0.84 -3.59
N THR A 243 -15.56 1.95 -3.19
CA THR A 243 -16.42 2.04 -1.99
C THR A 243 -17.83 1.62 -2.37
N LEU A 244 -18.39 0.65 -1.65
CA LEU A 244 -19.80 0.27 -1.75
C LEU A 244 -20.51 0.77 -0.51
N VAL A 245 -21.61 1.49 -0.70
CA VAL A 245 -22.44 2.02 0.38
C VAL A 245 -23.79 1.32 0.41
N GLU A 246 -24.25 0.98 1.60
CA GLU A 246 -25.62 0.55 1.88
C GLU A 246 -26.17 1.49 2.94
N ALA A 247 -27.26 2.21 2.65
CA ALA A 247 -27.85 3.12 3.62
C ALA A 247 -29.37 2.92 3.71
N THR A 248 -29.92 3.20 4.90
CA THR A 248 -31.36 3.26 5.12
C THR A 248 -31.75 4.69 5.43
N ILE A 249 -32.62 5.25 4.60
CA ILE A 249 -33.10 6.63 4.69
C ILE A 249 -34.58 6.66 5.01
N HIS A 250 -34.97 7.65 5.79
CA HIS A 250 -36.37 7.95 6.09
C HIS A 250 -36.86 9.10 5.22
N VAL A 251 -38.01 8.87 4.60
CA VAL A 251 -38.68 9.85 3.74
C VAL A 251 -40.12 10.05 4.18
N ASN A 252 -40.78 11.03 3.58
CA ASN A 252 -42.20 11.31 3.82
C ASN A 252 -43.07 10.07 3.45
N PRO A 253 -43.90 9.54 4.37
CA PRO A 253 -44.75 8.36 4.09
C PRO A 253 -45.83 8.60 3.02
N ASP A 254 -46.17 9.85 2.71
CA ASP A 254 -47.24 10.19 1.77
C ASP A 254 -46.78 10.27 0.30
N ILE A 255 -45.49 10.04 0.02
CA ILE A 255 -44.96 10.10 -1.34
C ILE A 255 -45.25 8.80 -2.10
N THR A 256 -45.34 8.91 -3.42
CA THR A 256 -45.44 7.75 -4.30
C THR A 256 -44.12 6.98 -4.37
N ILE A 257 -44.18 5.70 -4.75
CA ILE A 257 -42.97 4.88 -4.97
C ILE A 257 -42.02 5.54 -5.98
N GLN A 258 -42.57 6.17 -7.03
CA GLN A 258 -41.76 6.88 -8.02
C GLN A 258 -40.98 8.04 -7.39
N GLN A 259 -41.64 8.87 -6.57
CA GLN A 259 -40.98 9.98 -5.88
C GLN A 259 -39.92 9.48 -4.89
N GLY A 260 -40.15 8.33 -4.24
CA GLY A 260 -39.12 7.67 -3.43
C GLY A 260 -37.91 7.27 -4.26
N HIS A 261 -38.13 6.64 -5.41
CA HIS A 261 -37.06 6.26 -6.36
C HIS A 261 -36.29 7.48 -6.87
N ASP A 262 -36.97 8.58 -7.19
CA ASP A 262 -36.33 9.81 -7.65
C ASP A 262 -35.40 10.38 -6.55
N ILE A 263 -35.82 10.32 -5.28
CA ILE A 263 -34.97 10.72 -4.13
C ILE A 263 -33.72 9.83 -4.04
N THR A 264 -33.84 8.52 -4.26
CA THR A 264 -32.67 7.63 -4.20
C THR A 264 -31.69 7.91 -5.33
N ASP A 265 -32.18 8.12 -6.57
CA ASP A 265 -31.33 8.48 -7.71
C ASP A 265 -30.58 9.80 -7.45
N GLU A 266 -31.26 10.81 -6.91
CA GLU A 266 -30.66 12.11 -6.57
C GLU A 266 -29.56 11.99 -5.49
N VAL A 267 -29.78 11.13 -4.47
CA VAL A 267 -28.78 10.87 -3.43
C VAL A 267 -27.60 10.06 -3.97
N GLU A 268 -27.84 9.08 -4.84
CA GLU A 268 -26.78 8.31 -5.51
C GLU A 268 -25.89 9.23 -6.36
N GLU A 269 -26.49 10.13 -7.16
CA GLU A 269 -25.75 11.14 -7.92
C GLU A 269 -24.93 12.09 -7.04
N LEU A 270 -25.46 12.45 -5.86
CA LEU A 270 -24.77 13.32 -4.91
C LEU A 270 -23.51 12.63 -4.35
N LEU A 271 -23.64 11.36 -3.95
CA LEU A 271 -22.52 10.55 -3.48
C LEU A 271 -21.46 10.30 -4.56
N GLU A 272 -21.88 10.10 -5.81
CA GLU A 272 -20.96 9.97 -6.94
C GLU A 272 -20.18 11.27 -7.18
N LYS A 273 -20.86 12.43 -7.16
CA LYS A 273 -20.23 13.73 -7.44
C LYS A 273 -19.32 14.23 -6.32
N GLU A 274 -19.72 14.08 -5.06
CA GLU A 274 -18.97 14.63 -3.93
C GLU A 274 -17.87 13.69 -3.42
N GLN A 275 -18.13 12.38 -3.43
CA GLN A 275 -17.28 11.39 -2.78
C GLN A 275 -16.77 10.30 -3.74
N ASN A 276 -17.09 10.38 -5.04
CA ASN A 276 -16.69 9.40 -6.06
C ASN A 276 -17.15 7.97 -5.70
N ILE A 277 -18.31 7.85 -5.06
CA ILE A 277 -18.95 6.58 -4.70
C ILE A 277 -19.89 6.19 -5.84
N GLY A 278 -19.42 5.31 -6.73
CA GLY A 278 -20.19 4.88 -7.90
C GLY A 278 -21.17 3.73 -7.63
N TYR A 279 -21.26 3.23 -6.39
CA TYR A 279 -22.21 2.17 -6.02
C TYR A 279 -22.75 2.42 -4.61
N ALA A 280 -24.00 2.87 -4.53
CA ALA A 280 -24.76 2.99 -3.31
C ALA A 280 -26.10 2.25 -3.48
N HIS A 281 -26.52 1.53 -2.44
CA HIS A 281 -27.84 0.90 -2.39
C HIS A 281 -28.62 1.51 -1.24
N LEU A 282 -29.68 2.25 -1.58
CA LEU A 282 -30.48 3.01 -0.63
C LEU A 282 -31.80 2.28 -0.36
N HIS A 283 -31.99 1.86 0.89
CA HIS A 283 -33.27 1.36 1.36
C HIS A 283 -34.10 2.53 1.90
N ILE A 284 -35.32 2.68 1.40
CA ILE A 284 -36.25 3.70 1.84
C ILE A 284 -37.23 3.09 2.86
N GLU A 285 -37.34 3.72 4.02
CA GLU A 285 -38.41 3.44 4.98
C GLU A 285 -39.27 4.71 5.20
N PRO A 286 -40.58 4.58 5.45
CA PRO A 286 -41.41 5.70 5.85
C PRO A 286 -40.95 6.23 7.22
N TYR A 287 -40.94 7.56 7.39
CA TYR A 287 -40.63 8.15 8.69
C TYR A 287 -41.74 7.87 9.72
N GLU A 288 -41.42 7.12 10.77
CA GLU A 288 -42.28 6.92 11.93
C GLU A 288 -41.88 7.92 13.04
N LYS A 289 -42.86 8.69 13.53
CA LYS A 289 -42.66 9.71 14.59
C LYS A 289 -42.45 9.10 15.97
#